data_AF-A0A2S4N6H4-F1
#
_entry.id   AF-A0A2S4N6H4-F1
#
_cell.length_a   1.000
_cell.length_b   1.000
_cell.length_c   1.000
_cell.angle_alpha   90.00
_cell.angle_beta   90.00
_cell.angle_gamma   90.00
#
_symmetry.space_group_name_H-M   'P 1'
#
loop_
_entity.id
_entity.type
_entity.pdbx_description
1 polymer ?
#
loop_
_entity_poly.entity_id
_entity_poly.type
_entity_poly.pdbx_seq_one_letter_code
_entity_poly.pdbx_strand_id
1 'polypeptide(L)'
;MLLTEFSNIISNLQSASLLPNAHQKIMSVERQKALNENLGAIVNAKEAAVLVLLNPIQNKMYVTLIKRNSYDGVHSNQFAFPGGKVDPTDENLQSTAQREAWEEIGIMPYEYSVLKPLSKLYIPPSNFWVFPFLAYTTSNVKFNLNPREVVSTLHIPLDYLLQPDVITETEISTSYAKNIQVPCFIYQNNIIWGATAMILNELREMMLSL
;
A
#
# COMPACT_ATOMS: atom_id res chain seq x y z
N MET A 1 -3.99 15.80 -8.49
CA MET A 1 -5.43 15.91 -8.49
C MET A 1 -5.73 16.82 -7.34
N LEU A 2 -6.42 17.92 -7.62
CA LEU A 2 -6.88 18.82 -6.58
C LEU A 2 -7.88 18.09 -5.67
N LEU A 3 -7.95 18.50 -4.41
CA LEU A 3 -8.94 17.97 -3.46
C LEU A 3 -10.37 18.12 -4.01
N THR A 4 -10.67 19.24 -4.67
CA THR A 4 -11.97 19.49 -5.29
C THR A 4 -12.30 18.51 -6.43
N GLU A 5 -11.31 18.20 -7.27
CA GLU A 5 -11.44 17.19 -8.33
C GLU A 5 -11.65 15.80 -7.73
N PHE A 6 -10.86 15.47 -6.69
CA PHE A 6 -11.00 14.21 -5.98
C PHE A 6 -12.38 14.07 -5.36
N SER A 7 -12.91 15.11 -4.70
CA SER A 7 -14.25 15.11 -4.11
C SER A 7 -15.35 14.75 -5.12
N ASN A 8 -15.19 15.13 -6.39
CA ASN A 8 -16.16 14.82 -7.45
C ASN A 8 -16.14 13.34 -7.87
N ILE A 9 -15.03 12.62 -7.63
CA ILE A 9 -14.88 11.22 -8.03
C ILE A 9 -15.04 10.23 -6.88
N ILE A 10 -15.17 10.67 -5.62
CA ILE A 10 -15.26 9.78 -4.44
C ILE A 10 -16.38 8.75 -4.61
N SER A 11 -17.59 9.21 -4.98
CA SER A 11 -18.74 8.31 -5.16
C SER A 11 -18.53 7.30 -6.29
N ASN A 12 -17.85 7.71 -7.37
CA ASN A 12 -17.52 6.82 -8.48
C ASN A 12 -16.44 5.81 -8.07
N LEU A 13 -15.43 6.24 -7.32
CA LEU A 13 -14.38 5.37 -6.79
C LEU A 13 -14.94 4.34 -5.78
N GLN A 14 -15.93 4.74 -5.00
CA GLN A 14 -16.63 3.85 -4.07
C GLN A 14 -17.35 2.72 -4.82
N SER A 15 -18.06 3.04 -5.90
CA SER A 15 -18.82 2.09 -6.71
C SER A 15 -17.99 1.35 -7.76
N ALA A 16 -16.78 1.82 -8.07
CA ALA A 16 -15.88 1.20 -9.04
C ALA A 16 -15.60 -0.27 -8.71
N SER A 17 -15.52 -1.12 -9.72
CA SER A 17 -15.16 -2.52 -9.52
C SER A 17 -13.71 -2.66 -9.05
N LEU A 18 -13.43 -3.66 -8.23
CA LEU A 18 -12.06 -4.04 -7.90
C LEU A 18 -11.34 -4.58 -9.14
N LEU A 19 -10.04 -4.35 -9.23
CA LEU A 19 -9.22 -4.76 -10.37
C LEU A 19 -8.06 -5.65 -9.89
N PRO A 20 -8.32 -6.86 -9.36
CA PRO A 20 -7.26 -7.75 -8.86
C PRO A 20 -6.21 -8.09 -9.93
N ASN A 21 -6.59 -8.08 -11.22
CA ASN A 21 -5.66 -8.30 -12.32
C ASN A 21 -4.63 -7.17 -12.47
N ALA A 22 -4.89 -5.97 -11.94
CA ALA A 22 -3.91 -4.89 -11.88
C ALA A 22 -2.67 -5.28 -11.07
N HIS A 23 -2.83 -6.12 -10.05
CA HIS A 23 -1.70 -6.67 -9.29
C HIS A 23 -0.77 -7.51 -10.17
N GLN A 24 -1.34 -8.29 -11.09
CA GLN A 24 -0.57 -9.17 -11.98
C GLN A 24 0.25 -8.37 -13.00
N LYS A 25 -0.25 -7.22 -13.46
CA LYS A 25 0.43 -6.35 -14.44
C LYS A 25 1.80 -5.84 -13.95
N ILE A 26 1.98 -5.72 -12.63
CA ILE A 26 3.21 -5.19 -12.01
C ILE A 26 3.89 -6.24 -11.12
N MET A 27 3.56 -7.52 -11.30
CA MET A 27 4.13 -8.62 -10.52
C MET A 27 5.45 -9.10 -11.12
N SER A 28 6.55 -8.97 -10.37
CA SER A 28 7.88 -9.50 -10.77
C SER A 28 7.86 -11.00 -11.06
N VAL A 29 8.71 -11.45 -11.98
CA VAL A 29 8.86 -12.87 -12.35
C VAL A 29 9.19 -13.74 -11.15
N GLU A 30 10.08 -13.28 -10.27
CA GLU A 30 10.50 -13.99 -9.06
C GLU A 30 9.32 -14.21 -8.11
N ARG A 31 8.42 -13.23 -8.01
CA ARG A 31 7.19 -13.36 -7.21
C ARG A 31 6.22 -14.36 -7.82
N GLN A 32 6.05 -14.37 -9.15
CA GLN A 32 5.23 -15.37 -9.83
C GLN A 32 5.75 -16.78 -9.56
N LYS A 33 7.07 -16.96 -9.65
CA LYS A 33 7.73 -18.23 -9.35
C LYS A 33 7.53 -18.65 -7.89
N ALA A 34 7.74 -17.72 -6.95
CA ALA A 34 7.51 -17.96 -5.53
C ALA A 34 6.05 -18.31 -5.20
N LEU A 35 5.07 -17.71 -5.88
CA LEU A 35 3.65 -18.07 -5.71
C LEU A 35 3.38 -19.52 -6.09
N ASN A 36 3.92 -19.97 -7.23
CA ASN A 36 3.74 -21.33 -7.72
C ASN A 36 4.44 -22.36 -6.82
N GLU A 37 5.63 -22.02 -6.30
CA GLU A 37 6.41 -22.90 -5.42
C GLU A 37 5.82 -22.99 -4.00
N ASN A 38 5.10 -21.96 -3.53
CA ASN A 38 4.59 -21.87 -2.16
C ASN A 38 3.07 -22.13 -2.03
N LEU A 39 2.44 -22.78 -3.01
CA LEU A 39 0.99 -23.07 -2.97
C LEU A 39 0.55 -23.80 -1.69
N GLY A 40 1.38 -24.73 -1.18
CA GLY A 40 1.09 -25.45 0.07
C GLY A 40 1.21 -24.60 1.34
N ALA A 41 2.04 -23.55 1.34
CA ALA A 41 2.21 -22.67 2.50
C ALA A 41 1.03 -21.71 2.69
N ILE A 42 0.31 -21.39 1.60
CA ILE A 42 -0.85 -20.49 1.59
C ILE A 42 -1.94 -20.96 2.56
N VAL A 43 -2.07 -22.28 2.77
CA VAL A 43 -3.07 -22.88 3.67
C VAL A 43 -2.94 -22.36 5.11
N ASN A 44 -1.71 -22.06 5.55
CA ASN A 44 -1.40 -21.57 6.89
C ASN A 44 -0.92 -20.11 6.87
N ALA A 45 -1.26 -19.35 5.82
CA ALA A 45 -0.88 -17.96 5.71
C ALA A 45 -1.50 -17.13 6.83
N LYS A 46 -0.70 -16.27 7.45
CA LYS A 46 -1.18 -15.31 8.44
C LYS A 46 -1.92 -14.18 7.74
N GLU A 47 -2.78 -13.49 8.48
CA GLU A 47 -3.49 -12.33 7.96
C GLU A 47 -2.88 -11.03 8.47
N ALA A 48 -2.86 -10.03 7.59
CA ALA A 48 -2.44 -8.67 7.86
C ALA A 48 -3.35 -7.70 7.12
N ALA A 49 -3.51 -6.50 7.65
CA ALA A 49 -4.30 -5.46 7.01
C ALA A 49 -3.52 -4.15 6.92
N VAL A 50 -3.76 -3.39 5.86
CA VAL A 50 -3.07 -2.12 5.61
C VAL A 50 -4.05 -1.01 5.24
N LEU A 51 -3.73 0.22 5.64
CA LEU A 51 -4.51 1.42 5.32
C LEU A 51 -3.91 2.14 4.11
N VAL A 52 -4.64 2.15 3.00
CA VAL A 52 -4.30 2.94 1.80
C VAL A 52 -4.89 4.33 1.99
N LEU A 53 -4.11 5.24 2.60
CA LEU A 53 -4.58 6.58 2.97
C LEU A 53 -4.33 7.62 1.87
N LEU A 54 -5.41 8.25 1.41
CA LEU A 54 -5.40 9.44 0.55
C LEU A 54 -5.53 10.71 1.40
N ASN A 55 -4.50 11.54 1.44
CA ASN A 55 -4.47 12.76 2.27
C ASN A 55 -4.17 14.01 1.41
N PRO A 56 -4.93 15.11 1.54
CA PRO A 56 -4.63 16.35 0.85
C PRO A 56 -3.49 17.11 1.55
N ILE A 57 -2.49 17.54 0.78
CA ILE A 57 -1.43 18.46 1.21
C ILE A 57 -1.46 19.65 0.26
N GLN A 58 -1.64 20.86 0.80
CA GLN A 58 -1.75 22.10 0.00
C GLN A 58 -2.76 21.95 -1.17
N ASN A 59 -3.96 21.44 -0.87
CA ASN A 59 -5.08 21.20 -1.81
C ASN A 59 -4.82 20.16 -2.91
N LYS A 60 -3.73 19.39 -2.88
CA LYS A 60 -3.50 18.26 -3.79
C LYS A 60 -3.60 16.95 -3.02
N MET A 61 -4.19 15.93 -3.63
CA MET A 61 -4.30 14.59 -3.03
C MET A 61 -3.03 13.78 -3.21
N TYR A 62 -2.62 13.09 -2.14
CA TYR A 62 -1.46 12.22 -2.09
C TYR A 62 -1.84 10.86 -1.50
N VAL A 63 -1.21 9.79 -1.99
CA VAL A 63 -1.13 8.52 -1.26
C VAL A 63 -0.03 8.64 -0.21
N THR A 64 -0.31 8.20 1.02
CA THR A 64 0.67 8.18 2.11
C THR A 64 1.24 6.78 2.30
N LEU A 65 2.57 6.69 2.27
CA LEU A 65 3.35 5.51 2.62
C LEU A 65 4.23 5.81 3.83
N ILE A 66 4.65 4.75 4.52
CA ILE A 66 5.66 4.78 5.57
C ILE A 66 6.94 4.11 5.09
N LYS A 67 8.08 4.60 5.59
CA LYS A 67 9.35 3.91 5.49
C LYS A 67 9.58 3.14 6.79
N ARG A 68 9.57 1.81 6.68
CA ARG A 68 9.82 0.93 7.83
C ARG A 68 11.24 1.08 8.33
N ASN A 69 11.45 0.90 9.63
CA ASN A 69 12.78 0.86 10.23
C ASN A 69 13.68 -0.22 9.60
N SER A 70 14.99 -0.06 9.80
CA SER A 70 15.97 -1.09 9.49
C SER A 70 15.97 -2.13 10.61
N TYR A 71 15.71 -3.39 10.27
CA TYR A 71 15.79 -4.53 11.18
C TYR A 71 16.19 -5.81 10.44
N ASP A 72 16.50 -6.87 11.17
CA ASP A 72 16.76 -8.19 10.62
C ASP A 72 15.43 -8.85 10.19
N GLY A 73 15.01 -8.57 8.96
CA GLY A 73 13.76 -9.08 8.42
C GLY A 73 13.53 -8.77 6.95
N VAL A 74 12.47 -9.36 6.41
CA VAL A 74 12.17 -9.40 4.96
C VAL A 74 11.77 -8.03 4.37
N HIS A 75 11.16 -7.17 5.19
CA HIS A 75 10.61 -5.88 4.76
C HIS A 75 11.37 -4.67 5.32
N SER A 76 12.58 -4.91 5.83
CA SER A 76 13.47 -3.89 6.36
C SER A 76 13.74 -2.80 5.32
N ASN A 77 13.64 -1.53 5.74
CA ASN A 77 13.84 -0.33 4.92
C ASN A 77 12.94 -0.18 3.68
N GLN A 78 11.84 -0.94 3.57
CA GLN A 78 10.91 -0.84 2.44
C GLN A 78 9.83 0.21 2.69
N PHE A 79 9.32 0.79 1.60
CA PHE A 79 8.10 1.61 1.62
C PHE A 79 6.86 0.71 1.64
N ALA A 80 5.97 0.97 2.59
CA ALA A 80 4.75 0.21 2.80
C ALA A 80 3.58 1.16 3.09
N PHE A 81 2.37 0.64 2.94
CA PHE A 81 1.21 1.25 3.59
C PHE A 81 1.29 1.02 5.10
N PRO A 82 0.79 1.95 5.93
CA PRO A 82 0.61 1.69 7.35
C PRO A 82 -0.21 0.42 7.56
N GLY A 83 0.20 -0.46 8.46
CA GLY A 83 -0.46 -1.73 8.65
C GLY A 83 0.44 -2.84 9.18
N GLY A 84 -0.21 -3.92 9.58
CA GLY A 84 0.45 -5.01 10.27
C GLY A 84 -0.42 -6.24 10.41
N LYS A 85 0.03 -7.15 11.26
CA LYS A 85 -0.58 -8.46 11.47
C LYS A 85 -1.88 -8.30 12.27
N VAL A 86 -2.86 -9.15 11.97
CA VAL A 86 -4.08 -9.26 12.78
C VAL A 86 -3.73 -9.65 14.23
N ASP A 87 -4.24 -8.86 15.17
CA ASP A 87 -4.20 -9.14 16.60
C ASP A 87 -5.50 -9.85 17.05
N PRO A 88 -5.46 -10.80 18.00
CA PRO A 88 -6.67 -11.43 18.52
C PRO A 88 -7.72 -10.49 19.11
N THR A 89 -7.33 -9.25 19.45
CA THR A 89 -8.23 -8.21 19.96
C THR A 89 -8.89 -7.38 18.86
N ASP A 90 -8.47 -7.51 17.60
CA ASP A 90 -9.06 -6.79 16.48
C ASP A 90 -10.46 -7.36 16.17
N GLU A 91 -11.48 -6.48 16.10
CA GLU A 91 -12.85 -6.90 15.79
C GLU A 91 -13.01 -7.47 14.38
N ASN A 92 -12.21 -6.96 13.44
CA ASN A 92 -12.18 -7.36 12.03
C ASN A 92 -10.92 -6.80 11.34
N LEU A 93 -10.69 -7.19 10.09
CA LEU A 93 -9.54 -6.76 9.29
C LEU A 93 -9.45 -5.22 9.09
N GLN A 94 -10.58 -4.53 9.02
CA GLN A 94 -10.55 -3.06 8.94
C GLN A 94 -10.00 -2.48 10.25
N SER A 95 -10.44 -3.02 11.39
CA SER A 95 -9.97 -2.62 12.72
C SER A 95 -8.47 -2.84 12.87
N THR A 96 -7.93 -3.95 12.34
CA THR A 96 -6.48 -4.17 12.26
C THR A 96 -5.78 -3.04 11.50
N ALA A 97 -6.24 -2.67 10.30
CA ALA A 97 -5.63 -1.58 9.53
C ALA A 97 -5.71 -0.22 10.26
N GLN A 98 -6.81 0.03 10.98
CA GLN A 98 -7.01 1.26 11.75
C GLN A 98 -6.10 1.31 12.99
N ARG A 99 -6.00 0.21 13.75
CA ARG A 99 -5.11 0.10 14.91
C ARG A 99 -3.66 0.33 14.51
N GLU A 100 -3.20 -0.38 13.49
CA GLU A 100 -1.81 -0.29 13.01
C GLU A 100 -1.50 1.11 12.46
N ALA A 101 -2.42 1.74 11.71
CA ALA A 101 -2.23 3.12 11.26
C ALA A 101 -2.14 4.11 12.44
N TRP A 102 -2.95 3.91 13.48
CA TRP A 102 -2.83 4.71 14.70
C TRP A 102 -1.48 4.47 15.40
N GLU A 103 -1.04 3.23 15.54
CA GLU A 103 0.24 2.88 16.19
C GLU A 103 1.46 3.40 15.42
N GLU A 104 1.46 3.31 14.08
CA GLU A 104 2.62 3.65 13.24
C GLU A 104 2.70 5.16 12.92
N ILE A 105 1.56 5.80 12.60
CA ILE A 105 1.53 7.20 12.12
C ILE A 105 0.64 8.13 12.95
N GLY A 106 0.02 7.63 14.03
CA GLY A 106 -0.73 8.45 14.98
C GLY A 106 -2.08 8.97 14.49
N ILE A 107 -2.56 8.48 13.33
CA ILE A 107 -3.83 8.94 12.76
C ILE A 107 -5.00 8.28 13.49
N MET A 108 -5.96 9.10 13.92
CA MET A 108 -7.13 8.61 14.64
C MET A 108 -8.25 8.20 13.68
N PRO A 109 -9.07 7.18 14.01
CA PRO A 109 -10.16 6.72 13.14
C PRO A 109 -11.19 7.78 12.75
N TYR A 110 -11.33 8.87 13.50
CA TYR A 110 -12.26 9.97 13.19
C TYR A 110 -11.67 11.01 12.21
N GLU A 111 -10.38 10.94 11.89
CA GLU A 111 -9.72 11.91 11.00
C GLU A 111 -9.89 11.55 9.52
N TYR A 112 -10.32 10.32 9.21
CA TYR A 112 -10.48 9.80 7.86
C TYR A 112 -11.75 8.96 7.72
N SER A 113 -12.18 8.77 6.47
CA SER A 113 -13.28 7.87 6.11
C SER A 113 -12.71 6.68 5.35
N VAL A 114 -13.01 5.45 5.81
CA VAL A 114 -12.75 4.24 5.04
C VAL A 114 -13.79 4.14 3.93
N LEU A 115 -13.33 4.07 2.68
CA LEU A 115 -14.18 4.05 1.49
C LEU A 115 -14.61 2.61 1.14
N LYS A 116 -13.63 1.71 1.03
CA LYS A 116 -13.83 0.30 0.65
C LYS A 116 -12.55 -0.54 0.85
N PRO A 117 -12.67 -1.88 0.99
CA PRO A 117 -11.53 -2.76 0.79
C PRO A 117 -11.08 -2.76 -0.68
N LEU A 118 -9.78 -2.99 -0.90
CA LEU A 118 -9.20 -3.33 -2.21
C LEU A 118 -8.96 -4.85 -2.31
N SER A 119 -8.44 -5.31 -3.44
CA SER A 119 -8.17 -6.74 -3.62
C SER A 119 -7.08 -7.20 -2.65
N LYS A 120 -7.32 -8.33 -1.97
CA LYS A 120 -6.26 -8.96 -1.16
C LYS A 120 -5.16 -9.53 -2.05
N LEU A 121 -3.95 -9.62 -1.51
CA LEU A 121 -2.82 -10.29 -2.17
C LEU A 121 -1.97 -11.07 -1.18
N TYR A 122 -1.50 -12.24 -1.61
CA TYR A 122 -0.62 -13.09 -0.82
C TYR A 122 0.83 -12.69 -1.05
N ILE A 123 1.62 -12.56 0.02
CA ILE A 123 3.04 -12.21 0.05
C ILE A 123 3.87 -13.46 0.37
N PRO A 124 4.48 -14.12 -0.64
CA PRO A 124 5.24 -15.34 -0.41
C PRO A 124 6.42 -15.19 0.57
N PRO A 125 7.25 -14.13 0.51
CA PRO A 125 8.41 -14.01 1.40
C PRO A 125 8.09 -14.00 2.90
N SER A 126 6.87 -13.63 3.29
CA SER A 126 6.46 -13.55 4.70
C SER A 126 5.31 -14.50 5.07
N ASN A 127 4.72 -15.19 4.10
CA ASN A 127 3.53 -16.04 4.25
C ASN A 127 2.32 -15.30 4.85
N PHE A 128 2.00 -14.14 4.28
CA PHE A 128 0.85 -13.32 4.68
C PHE A 128 -0.16 -13.12 3.54
N TRP A 129 -1.45 -13.19 3.87
CA TRP A 129 -2.49 -12.50 3.13
C TRP A 129 -2.59 -11.06 3.63
N VAL A 130 -2.41 -10.10 2.72
CA VAL A 130 -2.60 -8.67 3.02
C VAL A 130 -3.93 -8.19 2.46
N PHE A 131 -4.69 -7.53 3.32
CA PHE A 131 -6.00 -6.94 3.02
C PHE A 131 -5.91 -5.41 3.06
N PRO A 132 -5.90 -4.73 1.90
CA PRO A 132 -5.81 -3.27 1.86
C PRO A 132 -7.18 -2.60 2.02
N PHE A 133 -7.24 -1.50 2.75
CA PHE A 133 -8.43 -0.68 2.94
C PHE A 133 -8.18 0.75 2.45
N LEU A 134 -8.90 1.17 1.41
CA LEU A 134 -8.82 2.52 0.87
C LEU A 134 -9.55 3.49 1.79
N ALA A 135 -8.85 4.53 2.22
CA ALA A 135 -9.37 5.58 3.06
C ALA A 135 -8.94 6.96 2.55
N TYR A 136 -9.66 8.01 2.93
CA TYR A 136 -9.30 9.37 2.58
C TYR A 136 -9.61 10.35 3.71
N THR A 137 -8.87 11.47 3.74
CA THR A 137 -9.15 12.62 4.59
C THR A 137 -9.64 13.79 3.72
N THR A 138 -10.42 14.69 4.31
CA THR A 138 -10.91 15.91 3.64
C THR A 138 -10.06 17.14 3.97
N SER A 139 -9.09 16.99 4.86
CA SER A 139 -8.13 18.02 5.25
C SER A 139 -6.79 17.38 5.59
N ASN A 140 -5.72 18.18 5.58
CA ASN A 140 -4.39 17.67 5.87
C ASN A 140 -4.30 17.22 7.33
N VAL A 141 -3.97 15.94 7.54
CA VAL A 141 -3.72 15.40 8.89
C VAL A 141 -2.26 15.59 9.29
N LYS A 142 -2.02 15.72 10.60
CA LYS A 142 -0.65 15.74 11.15
C LYS A 142 -0.30 14.34 11.65
N PHE A 143 0.74 13.75 11.08
CA PHE A 143 1.23 12.44 11.53
C PHE A 143 2.09 12.57 12.78
N ASN A 144 1.89 11.66 13.73
CA ASN A 144 2.74 11.47 14.89
C ASN A 144 3.39 10.09 14.77
N LEU A 145 4.58 10.06 14.16
CA LEU A 145 5.24 8.80 13.81
C LEU A 145 5.76 8.09 15.06
N ASN A 146 5.53 6.79 15.15
CA ASN A 146 6.18 5.95 16.14
C ASN A 146 7.61 5.63 15.68
N PRO A 147 8.65 6.20 16.31
CA PRO A 147 10.03 6.04 15.86
C PRO A 147 10.56 4.62 16.02
N ARG A 148 9.86 3.74 16.75
CA ARG A 148 10.22 2.32 16.87
C ARG A 148 9.91 1.52 15.61
N GLU A 149 9.03 2.04 14.75
CA GLU A 149 8.51 1.30 13.59
C GLU A 149 8.69 2.07 12.28
N VAL A 150 8.54 3.39 12.33
CA VAL A 150 8.52 4.27 11.15
C VAL A 150 9.66 5.28 11.20
N VAL A 151 10.48 5.28 10.15
CA VAL A 151 11.57 6.27 9.95
C VAL A 151 11.02 7.59 9.45
N SER A 152 10.13 7.52 8.45
CA SER A 152 9.61 8.68 7.73
C SER A 152 8.34 8.32 6.96
N THR A 153 7.61 9.32 6.51
CA THR A 153 6.52 9.15 5.53
C THR A 153 6.99 9.54 4.12
N LEU A 154 6.33 8.98 3.11
CA LEU A 154 6.44 9.41 1.72
C LEU A 154 5.03 9.71 1.20
N HIS A 155 4.85 10.89 0.63
CA HIS A 155 3.56 11.31 0.07
C HIS A 155 3.71 11.38 -1.45
N ILE A 156 3.03 10.48 -2.15
CA ILE A 156 3.08 10.41 -3.62
C ILE A 156 1.83 11.10 -4.19
N PRO A 157 1.97 12.19 -4.96
CA PRO A 157 0.82 12.89 -5.52
C PRO A 157 0.03 11.98 -6.46
N LEU A 158 -1.30 12.06 -6.42
CA LEU A 158 -2.14 11.29 -7.35
C LEU A 158 -1.86 11.65 -8.82
N ASP A 159 -1.50 12.90 -9.13
CA ASP A 159 -1.12 13.28 -10.51
C ASP A 159 0.08 12.51 -11.02
N TYR A 160 1.06 12.27 -10.14
CA TYR A 160 2.23 11.50 -10.49
C TYR A 160 1.83 10.03 -10.74
N LEU A 161 1.06 9.42 -9.84
CA LEU A 161 0.61 8.03 -9.97
C LEU A 161 -0.23 7.78 -11.23
N LEU A 162 -0.96 8.78 -11.70
CA LEU A 162 -1.82 8.67 -12.88
C LEU A 162 -1.10 8.95 -14.21
N GLN A 163 0.20 9.23 -14.20
CA GLN A 163 0.96 9.40 -15.45
C GLN A 163 1.00 8.09 -16.25
N PRO A 164 0.96 8.14 -17.60
CA PRO A 164 0.97 6.95 -18.45
C PRO A 164 2.18 6.04 -18.22
N ASP A 165 3.38 6.64 -18.13
CA ASP A 165 4.67 5.92 -18.06
C ASP A 165 5.29 5.95 -16.65
N VAL A 166 4.45 6.02 -15.61
CA VAL A 166 4.92 6.10 -14.21
C VAL A 166 5.54 4.80 -13.71
N ILE A 167 5.15 3.66 -14.31
CA ILE A 167 5.65 2.33 -13.95
C ILE A 167 6.91 2.07 -14.77
N THR A 168 7.98 1.72 -14.09
CA THR A 168 9.27 1.39 -14.70
C THR A 168 9.84 0.12 -14.07
N GLU A 169 11.00 -0.32 -14.54
CA GLU A 169 11.73 -1.47 -13.97
C GLU A 169 13.06 -1.00 -13.39
N THR A 170 13.46 -1.64 -12.30
CA THR A 170 14.76 -1.37 -11.69
C THR A 170 15.32 -2.63 -11.04
N GLU A 171 16.65 -2.66 -10.90
CA GLU A 171 17.33 -3.74 -10.23
C GLU A 171 17.38 -3.48 -8.73
N ILE A 172 16.98 -4.48 -7.94
CA ILE A 172 17.09 -4.44 -6.48
C ILE A 172 17.76 -5.69 -5.93
N SER A 173 18.31 -5.55 -4.72
CA SER A 173 18.74 -6.67 -3.89
C SER A 173 17.99 -6.66 -2.57
N THR A 174 17.48 -7.81 -2.18
CA THR A 174 16.75 -8.05 -0.93
C THR A 174 17.54 -9.04 -0.05
N SER A 175 17.03 -9.32 1.15
CA SER A 175 17.61 -10.35 2.02
C SER A 175 17.46 -11.78 1.46
N TYR A 176 16.55 -12.00 0.52
CA TYR A 176 16.21 -13.33 -0.01
C TYR A 176 16.49 -13.50 -1.51
N ALA A 177 16.80 -12.42 -2.24
CA ALA A 177 17.13 -12.45 -3.66
C ALA A 177 18.11 -11.32 -4.00
N LYS A 178 19.05 -11.56 -4.92
CA LYS A 178 20.05 -10.58 -5.35
C LYS A 178 19.85 -10.21 -6.81
N ASN A 179 20.02 -8.93 -7.12
CA ASN A 179 19.99 -8.35 -8.47
C ASN A 179 18.78 -8.80 -9.30
N ILE A 180 17.59 -8.68 -8.71
CA ILE A 180 16.33 -9.01 -9.38
C ILE A 180 15.77 -7.76 -10.05
N GLN A 181 15.21 -7.94 -11.25
CA GLN A 181 14.50 -6.87 -11.95
C GLN A 181 13.05 -6.84 -11.47
N VAL A 182 12.62 -5.70 -10.94
CA VAL A 182 11.27 -5.54 -10.42
C VAL A 182 10.56 -4.36 -11.07
N PRO A 183 9.29 -4.54 -11.48
CA PRO A 183 8.42 -3.42 -11.78
C PRO A 183 8.20 -2.56 -10.52
N CYS A 184 8.25 -1.24 -10.68
CA CYS A 184 8.23 -0.29 -9.58
C CYS A 184 7.72 1.11 -9.98
N PHE A 185 7.43 1.92 -8.97
CA PHE A 185 7.30 3.36 -9.07
C PHE A 185 8.57 4.02 -8.51
N ILE A 186 9.10 5.05 -9.16
CA ILE A 186 10.28 5.80 -8.69
C ILE A 186 9.91 7.26 -8.42
N TYR A 187 9.72 7.61 -7.16
CA TYR A 187 9.34 8.97 -6.76
C TYR A 187 10.35 9.58 -5.80
N GLN A 188 10.90 10.75 -6.14
CA GLN A 188 11.94 11.43 -5.35
C GLN A 188 13.11 10.50 -4.97
N ASN A 189 13.59 9.73 -5.95
CA ASN A 189 14.67 8.74 -5.80
C ASN A 189 14.34 7.56 -4.87
N ASN A 190 13.09 7.42 -4.42
CA ASN A 190 12.61 6.28 -3.67
C ASN A 190 12.02 5.24 -4.62
N ILE A 191 12.36 3.97 -4.41
CA ILE A 191 11.86 2.84 -5.19
C ILE A 191 10.71 2.20 -4.40
N ILE A 192 9.52 2.20 -5.00
CA ILE A 192 8.33 1.54 -4.45
C ILE A 192 8.02 0.34 -5.33
N TRP A 193 8.16 -0.86 -4.78
CA TRP A 193 8.09 -2.11 -5.52
C TRP A 193 7.31 -3.17 -4.73
N GLY A 194 7.13 -4.36 -5.31
CA GLY A 194 6.52 -5.50 -4.63
C GLY A 194 5.05 -5.26 -4.26
N ALA A 195 4.64 -5.73 -3.08
CA ALA A 195 3.23 -5.69 -2.66
C ALA A 195 2.67 -4.26 -2.61
N THR A 196 3.47 -3.29 -2.15
CA THR A 196 3.08 -1.87 -2.12
C THR A 196 2.79 -1.34 -3.52
N ALA A 197 3.69 -1.61 -4.49
CA ALA A 197 3.50 -1.19 -5.88
C ALA A 197 2.30 -1.88 -6.53
N MET A 198 2.02 -3.14 -6.19
CA MET A 198 0.85 -3.86 -6.69
C MET A 198 -0.44 -3.18 -6.22
N ILE A 199 -0.59 -2.90 -4.92
CA ILE A 199 -1.76 -2.19 -4.38
C ILE A 199 -1.90 -0.79 -4.99
N LEU A 200 -0.79 -0.05 -5.15
CA LEU A 200 -0.79 1.25 -5.83
C LEU A 200 -1.30 1.15 -7.26
N ASN A 201 -0.94 0.08 -7.99
CA ASN A 201 -1.39 -0.12 -9.36
C ASN A 201 -2.88 -0.46 -9.45
N GLU A 202 -3.44 -1.21 -8.49
CA GLU A 202 -4.90 -1.41 -8.43
C GLU A 202 -5.62 -0.07 -8.22
N LEU A 203 -5.18 0.75 -7.26
CA LEU A 203 -5.74 2.09 -7.06
C LEU A 203 -5.64 2.94 -8.33
N ARG A 204 -4.46 2.96 -8.98
CA ARG A 204 -4.23 3.69 -10.23
C ARG A 204 -5.20 3.27 -11.33
N GLU A 205 -5.30 1.98 -11.60
CA GLU A 205 -6.16 1.45 -12.68
C GLU A 205 -7.64 1.72 -12.39
N MET A 206 -8.06 1.60 -11.12
CA MET A 206 -9.42 1.97 -10.72
C MET A 206 -9.70 3.44 -11.00
N MET A 207 -8.78 4.33 -10.65
CA MET A 207 -8.92 5.76 -10.89
C MET A 207 -8.92 6.13 -12.38
N LEU A 208 -8.11 5.46 -13.21
CA LEU A 208 -8.09 5.66 -14.66
C LEU A 208 -9.35 5.13 -15.37
N SER A 209 -10.14 4.30 -14.69
CA SER A 209 -11.40 3.73 -15.21
C SER A 209 -12.65 4.55 -14.87
N LEU A 210 -12.50 5.67 -14.14
CA LEU A 210 -13.58 6.60 -13.78
C LEU A 210 -13.84 7.61 -14.90
#